data_AF-A0A193BU24-F1
#
_entry.id   AF-A0A193BU24-F1
#
_cell.length_a   1.000
_cell.length_b   1.000
_cell.length_c   1.000
_cell.angle_alpha   90.00
_cell.angle_beta   90.00
_cell.angle_gamma   90.00
#
_symmetry.space_group_name_H-M   'P 1'
#
loop_
_entity.id
_entity.type
_entity.pdbx_description
1 polymer ?
#
loop_
_entity_poly.entity_id
_entity_poly.type
_entity_poly.pdbx_seq_one_letter_code
_entity_poly.pdbx_strand_id
1 'polypeptide(L)'
;MASIVGVHGIGQQWLGRQQLLAAWGPALGDGLERAAGRRPMFSDLDIAFYGDLFLPARNGATDSVVTKSGVPDSVEDLDLSTEEWADLAEALAELVTPAEIAAAAAEVPKGFGRFPRPLQALLAAIDRRYGAAAAVLSIKELRQVRRYLRQPSVREAVDDRVREMIPADCRVVIGHSLGSVVAYELLRRNPGLGVEMLITAGSPLALRMVRDNLRVEPLPVPAWVNIRDPHDPVACGGELRAWWPQIGETDEIVVDNGAKAHSAERYLSRRQTGAALLRVAGK
;
A
#
# COMPACT_ATOMS: atom_id res chain seq x y z
N MET A 1 -9.04 9.41 22.68
CA MET A 1 -9.61 8.59 21.59
C MET A 1 -9.01 9.11 20.29
N ALA A 2 -8.86 8.27 19.27
CA ALA A 2 -8.00 8.59 18.12
C ALA A 2 -8.77 9.26 16.97
N SER A 3 -8.43 10.51 16.66
CA SER A 3 -9.03 11.24 15.54
C SER A 3 -8.47 10.81 14.18
N ILE A 4 -7.32 10.14 14.17
CA ILE A 4 -6.66 9.61 12.96
C ILE A 4 -6.42 8.11 13.15
N VAL A 5 -6.84 7.30 12.19
CA VAL A 5 -6.52 5.86 12.15
C VAL A 5 -5.71 5.54 10.90
N GLY A 6 -4.51 5.01 11.08
CA GLY A 6 -3.69 4.46 10.01
C GLY A 6 -4.01 2.99 9.73
N VAL A 7 -4.05 2.63 8.45
CA VAL A 7 -4.24 1.27 7.95
C VAL A 7 -2.97 0.90 7.18
N HIS A 8 -2.21 -0.05 7.72
CA HIS A 8 -0.86 -0.35 7.25
C HIS A 8 -0.85 -1.25 6.01
N GLY A 9 0.25 -1.21 5.24
CA GLY A 9 0.48 -2.10 4.10
C GLY A 9 1.02 -3.49 4.45
N ILE A 10 1.64 -4.16 3.48
CA ILE A 10 2.28 -5.46 3.69
C ILE A 10 3.53 -5.38 4.57
N GLY A 11 4.11 -6.54 4.88
CA GLY A 11 5.40 -6.65 5.56
C GLY A 11 5.34 -6.45 7.08
N GLN A 12 4.14 -6.30 7.63
CA GLN A 12 3.92 -6.03 9.07
C GLN A 12 3.46 -7.27 9.85
N GLN A 13 3.46 -8.46 9.23
CA GLN A 13 2.85 -9.68 9.80
C GLN A 13 3.51 -10.15 11.11
N TRP A 14 4.75 -9.74 11.34
CA TRP A 14 5.54 -10.07 12.53
C TRP A 14 5.65 -8.91 13.52
N LEU A 15 5.04 -7.77 13.21
CA LEU A 15 4.97 -6.62 14.11
C LEU A 15 3.65 -6.65 14.90
N GLY A 16 3.40 -5.58 15.62
CA GLY A 16 2.08 -5.25 16.15
C GLY A 16 1.81 -3.76 16.10
N ARG A 17 0.57 -3.40 16.38
CA ARG A 17 0.06 -2.01 16.46
C ARG A 17 1.04 -1.04 17.14
N GLN A 18 1.61 -1.41 18.28
CA GLN A 18 2.51 -0.52 19.06
C GLN A 18 3.83 -0.23 18.34
N GLN A 19 4.40 -1.21 17.64
CA GLN A 19 5.63 -1.02 16.87
C GLN A 19 5.39 -0.12 15.66
N LEU A 20 4.23 -0.28 15.00
CA LEU A 20 3.83 0.60 13.90
C LEU A 20 3.58 2.02 14.37
N LEU A 21 2.93 2.20 15.52
CA LEU A 21 2.73 3.52 16.13
C LEU A 21 4.05 4.22 16.43
N ALA A 22 5.04 3.50 16.95
CA ALA A 22 6.36 4.05 17.22
C ALA A 22 7.07 4.56 15.94
N ALA A 23 6.75 4.00 14.77
CA ALA A 23 7.28 4.44 13.48
C ALA A 23 6.43 5.56 12.85
N TRP A 24 5.11 5.37 12.78
CA TRP A 24 4.19 6.28 12.08
C TRP A 24 3.92 7.57 12.85
N GLY A 25 3.84 7.50 14.18
CA GLY A 25 3.53 8.66 15.04
C GLY A 25 4.53 9.80 14.87
N PRO A 26 5.85 9.58 15.08
CA PRO A 26 6.87 10.59 14.83
C PRO A 26 6.90 11.07 13.38
N ALA A 27 6.75 10.15 12.41
CA ALA A 27 6.76 10.50 11.00
C ALA A 27 5.60 11.44 10.62
N LEU A 28 4.39 11.17 11.12
CA LEU A 28 3.22 12.03 10.94
C LEU A 28 3.42 13.39 11.65
N GLY A 29 3.99 13.36 12.85
CA GLY A 29 4.36 14.55 13.61
C GLY A 29 5.29 15.47 12.83
N ASP A 30 6.32 14.92 12.18
CA ASP A 30 7.24 15.68 11.32
C ASP A 30 6.50 16.32 10.13
N GLY A 31 5.58 15.59 9.50
CA GLY A 31 4.76 16.11 8.39
C GLY A 31 3.90 17.30 8.82
N LEU A 32 3.22 17.17 9.96
CA LEU A 32 2.42 18.22 10.59
C LEU A 32 3.26 19.43 10.98
N GLU A 33 4.43 19.23 11.60
CA GLU A 33 5.34 20.31 12.01
C GLU A 33 5.84 21.11 10.80
N ARG A 34 6.24 20.42 9.72
CA ARG A 34 6.64 21.05 8.45
C ARG A 34 5.51 21.84 7.80
N ALA A 35 4.27 21.40 7.96
CA ALA A 35 3.10 22.08 7.41
C ALA A 35 2.71 23.31 8.24
N ALA A 36 2.69 23.17 9.56
CA ALA A 36 2.27 24.22 10.49
C ALA A 36 3.36 25.27 10.77
N GLY A 37 4.64 24.95 10.51
CA GLY A 37 5.77 25.82 10.86
C GLY A 37 6.01 25.93 12.37
N ARG A 38 5.39 25.05 13.16
CA ARG A 38 5.49 24.98 14.62
C ARG A 38 5.22 23.55 15.07
N ARG A 39 5.68 23.20 16.27
CA ARG A 39 5.38 21.91 16.88
C ARG A 39 3.85 21.75 17.04
N PRO A 40 3.23 20.74 16.42
CA PRO A 40 1.80 20.51 16.58
C PRO A 40 1.50 20.02 18.00
N MET A 41 0.31 20.34 18.52
CA MET A 41 -0.26 19.54 19.61
C MET A 41 -0.53 18.17 19.03
N PHE A 42 -0.03 17.11 19.68
CA PHE A 42 -0.04 15.74 19.17
C PHE A 42 -1.43 15.38 18.60
N SER A 43 -1.43 14.85 17.38
CA SER A 43 -2.61 14.19 16.84
C SER A 43 -2.70 12.79 17.43
N ASP A 44 -3.83 12.42 18.01
CA ASP A 44 -4.11 11.07 18.48
C ASP A 44 -4.21 10.13 17.26
N LEU A 45 -3.05 9.64 16.80
CA LEU A 45 -2.93 8.59 15.78
C LEU A 45 -3.10 7.23 16.46
N ASP A 46 -3.95 6.40 15.87
CA ASP A 46 -3.96 4.96 16.11
C ASP A 46 -3.66 4.16 14.83
N ILE A 47 -3.33 2.87 14.95
CA ILE A 47 -3.11 1.95 13.83
C ILE A 47 -4.10 0.77 13.91
N ALA A 48 -4.87 0.59 12.86
CA ALA A 48 -5.64 -0.62 12.60
C ALA A 48 -4.69 -1.72 12.10
N PHE A 49 -4.26 -2.59 13.01
CA PHE A 49 -3.35 -3.68 12.71
C PHE A 49 -4.09 -4.96 12.28
N TYR A 50 -3.70 -5.51 11.14
CA TYR A 50 -4.28 -6.75 10.59
C TYR A 50 -3.23 -7.68 9.95
N GLY A 51 -1.94 -7.32 10.01
CA GLY A 51 -0.87 -8.03 9.30
C GLY A 51 -0.76 -9.51 9.68
N ASP A 52 -1.07 -9.86 10.91
CA ASP A 52 -1.05 -11.23 11.43
C ASP A 52 -1.98 -12.18 10.65
N LEU A 53 -3.07 -11.67 10.05
CA LEU A 53 -3.99 -12.45 9.21
C LEU A 53 -3.36 -13.01 7.94
N PHE A 54 -2.21 -12.46 7.53
CA PHE A 54 -1.48 -12.91 6.35
C PHE A 54 -0.42 -13.97 6.66
N LEU A 55 -0.19 -14.30 7.93
CA LEU A 55 0.68 -15.41 8.33
C LEU A 55 0.11 -16.76 7.85
N PRO A 56 0.97 -17.75 7.55
CA PRO A 56 0.52 -19.10 7.27
C PRO A 56 -0.34 -19.65 8.41
N ALA A 57 -1.42 -20.37 8.07
CA ALA A 57 -2.26 -21.02 9.07
C ALA A 57 -1.40 -21.99 9.90
N ARG A 58 -1.45 -21.87 11.23
CA ARG A 58 -0.78 -22.78 12.19
C ARG A 58 -1.46 -24.16 12.26
N ASN A 59 -1.98 -24.67 11.14
CA ASN A 59 -2.51 -26.03 11.11
C ASN A 59 -1.31 -26.96 10.98
N GLY A 60 -1.00 -27.69 12.05
CA GLY A 60 0.11 -28.62 12.10
C GLY A 60 -0.03 -29.74 11.07
N ALA A 61 0.47 -29.52 9.86
CA ALA A 61 0.92 -30.54 8.93
C ALA A 61 1.80 -29.91 7.84
N THR A 62 2.95 -30.55 7.63
CA THR A 62 3.92 -30.42 6.53
C THR A 62 4.74 -29.13 6.42
N ASP A 63 5.97 -29.27 6.91
CA ASP A 63 7.21 -28.58 6.56
C ASP A 63 7.20 -27.84 5.22
N SER A 64 7.20 -26.50 5.30
CA SER A 64 7.95 -25.66 4.38
C SER A 64 9.00 -24.94 5.20
N VAL A 65 10.27 -25.09 4.81
CA VAL A 65 11.45 -24.48 5.46
C VAL A 65 11.16 -23.00 5.77
N VAL A 66 10.91 -22.73 7.05
CA VAL A 66 10.73 -21.38 7.56
C VAL A 66 12.10 -20.72 7.56
N THR A 67 12.37 -19.86 6.58
CA THR A 67 13.52 -18.96 6.65
C THR A 67 13.31 -18.00 7.84
N LYS A 68 14.43 -17.62 8.48
CA LYS A 68 14.50 -16.93 9.79
C LYS A 68 13.72 -15.60 9.92
N SER A 69 13.10 -15.12 8.84
CA SER A 69 12.33 -13.87 8.75
C SER A 69 10.85 -14.09 8.40
N GLY A 70 10.41 -15.32 8.07
CA GLY A 70 9.01 -15.63 7.73
C GLY A 70 8.46 -14.89 6.51
N VAL A 71 9.30 -14.15 5.78
CA VAL A 71 9.00 -13.44 4.54
C VAL A 71 10.08 -13.87 3.54
N PRO A 72 9.72 -14.50 2.42
CA PRO A 72 10.70 -14.90 1.41
C PRO A 72 11.54 -13.71 0.96
N ASP A 73 12.87 -13.77 1.08
CA ASP A 73 13.77 -12.66 0.69
C ASP A 73 13.95 -12.57 -0.84
N SER A 74 13.53 -13.61 -1.56
CA SER A 74 13.57 -13.69 -3.02
C SER A 74 12.20 -14.03 -3.61
N VAL A 75 12.01 -13.74 -4.90
CA VAL A 75 10.79 -14.09 -5.63
C VAL A 75 10.71 -15.61 -5.83
N GLU A 76 11.87 -16.23 -5.98
CA GLU A 76 12.06 -17.66 -6.21
C GLU A 76 11.63 -18.54 -5.04
N ASP A 77 11.56 -17.97 -3.84
CA ASP A 77 11.13 -18.65 -2.62
C ASP A 77 9.60 -18.49 -2.41
N LEU A 78 8.89 -17.79 -3.30
CA LEU A 78 7.45 -17.68 -3.26
C LEU A 78 6.82 -18.89 -3.96
N ASP A 79 6.16 -19.74 -3.17
CA ASP A 79 5.27 -20.78 -3.70
C ASP A 79 4.01 -20.11 -4.26
N LEU A 80 3.95 -19.95 -5.58
CA LEU A 80 2.89 -19.28 -6.33
C LEU A 80 2.33 -20.27 -7.37
N SER A 81 1.01 -20.45 -7.35
CA SER A 81 0.32 -21.24 -8.38
C SER A 81 0.45 -20.60 -9.76
N THR A 82 0.22 -21.40 -10.82
CA THR A 82 0.24 -20.90 -12.21
C THR A 82 -0.76 -19.77 -12.44
N GLU A 83 -1.95 -19.85 -11.83
CA GLU A 83 -2.97 -18.80 -11.92
C GLU A 83 -2.52 -17.52 -11.20
N GLU A 84 -1.99 -17.63 -9.98
CA GLU A 84 -1.43 -16.47 -9.27
C GLU A 84 -0.31 -15.82 -10.08
N TRP A 85 0.57 -16.61 -10.68
CA TRP A 85 1.62 -16.09 -11.53
C TRP A 85 1.10 -15.33 -12.74
N ALA A 86 0.03 -15.82 -13.39
CA ALA A 86 -0.56 -15.14 -14.53
C ALA A 86 -1.13 -13.77 -14.14
N ASP A 87 -1.91 -13.70 -13.05
CA ASP A 87 -2.46 -12.43 -12.55
C ASP A 87 -1.34 -11.44 -12.17
N LEU A 88 -0.30 -11.92 -11.48
CA LEU A 88 0.81 -11.08 -11.05
C LEU A 88 1.65 -10.59 -12.22
N ALA A 89 1.93 -11.45 -13.22
CA ALA A 89 2.72 -11.06 -14.38
C ALA A 89 2.05 -9.97 -15.20
N GLU A 90 0.72 -10.03 -15.36
CA GLU A 90 -0.04 -8.97 -16.03
C GLU A 90 0.07 -7.63 -15.28
N ALA A 91 -0.11 -7.65 -13.96
CA ALA A 91 0.03 -6.46 -13.13
C ALA A 91 1.45 -5.89 -13.16
N LEU A 92 2.48 -6.74 -13.07
CA LEU A 92 3.89 -6.34 -13.13
C LEU A 92 4.25 -5.70 -14.46
N ALA A 93 3.62 -6.13 -15.57
CA ALA A 93 3.85 -5.53 -16.86
C ALA A 93 3.34 -4.08 -16.95
N GLU A 94 2.43 -3.64 -16.08
CA GLU A 94 1.99 -2.23 -16.01
C GLU A 94 3.06 -1.30 -15.40
N LEU A 95 4.02 -1.84 -14.65
CA LEU A 95 5.05 -1.05 -13.95
C LEU A 95 6.11 -0.50 -14.93
N VAL A 96 6.29 -1.15 -16.07
CA VAL A 96 7.35 -0.87 -17.03
C VAL A 96 6.83 -0.86 -18.46
N THR A 97 7.53 -0.16 -19.34
CA THR A 97 7.20 -0.10 -20.75
C THR A 97 7.77 -1.29 -21.52
N PRO A 98 7.20 -1.66 -22.68
CA PRO A 98 7.79 -2.66 -23.56
C PRO A 98 9.24 -2.36 -23.97
N ALA A 99 9.59 -1.07 -24.09
CA ALA A 99 10.95 -0.64 -24.40
C ALA A 99 11.94 -0.90 -23.25
N GLU A 100 11.53 -0.70 -22.00
CA GLU A 100 12.34 -1.01 -20.81
C GLU A 100 12.57 -2.53 -20.68
N ILE A 101 11.53 -3.33 -20.95
CA ILE A 101 11.64 -4.80 -20.98
C ILE A 101 12.63 -5.25 -22.07
N ALA A 102 12.52 -4.70 -23.28
CA ALA A 102 13.43 -5.02 -24.38
C ALA A 102 14.89 -4.66 -24.07
N ALA A 103 15.11 -3.49 -23.45
CA ALA A 103 16.43 -3.06 -23.01
C ALA A 103 17.02 -4.01 -21.95
N ALA A 104 16.22 -4.43 -20.96
CA ALA A 104 16.65 -5.39 -19.95
C ALA A 104 16.95 -6.79 -20.53
N ALA A 105 16.20 -7.22 -21.55
CA ALA A 105 16.43 -8.50 -22.22
C ALA A 105 17.76 -8.56 -23.00
N ALA A 106 18.24 -7.42 -23.51
CA ALA A 106 19.47 -7.34 -24.30
C ALA A 106 20.75 -7.54 -23.46
N GLU A 107 20.72 -7.25 -22.16
CA GLU A 107 21.90 -7.24 -21.29
C GLU A 107 22.19 -8.59 -20.59
N VAL A 108 21.45 -9.66 -20.92
CA VAL A 108 21.40 -10.94 -20.17
C VAL A 108 21.12 -10.67 -18.67
N PRO A 109 19.84 -10.73 -18.26
CA PRO A 109 19.45 -10.41 -16.88
C PRO A 109 20.31 -11.14 -15.84
N LYS A 110 20.90 -10.37 -14.91
CA LYS A 110 21.58 -10.91 -13.72
C LYS A 110 20.55 -11.00 -12.59
N GLY A 111 20.35 -12.20 -12.04
CA GLY A 111 19.28 -12.47 -11.07
C GLY A 111 18.04 -13.11 -11.72
N PHE A 112 17.10 -13.62 -10.93
CA PHE A 112 15.88 -14.26 -11.43
C PHE A 112 16.11 -15.54 -12.26
N GLY A 113 17.28 -16.16 -12.15
CA GLY A 113 17.74 -17.24 -13.03
C GLY A 113 16.86 -18.50 -13.05
N ARG A 114 15.96 -18.66 -12.07
CA ARG A 114 14.96 -19.75 -12.03
C ARG A 114 13.73 -19.49 -12.89
N PHE A 115 13.50 -18.25 -13.31
CA PHE A 115 12.36 -17.86 -14.13
C PHE A 115 12.66 -17.97 -15.63
N PRO A 116 11.65 -18.15 -16.51
CA PRO A 116 11.83 -18.03 -17.95
C PRO A 116 12.37 -16.66 -18.36
N ARG A 117 13.17 -16.58 -19.43
CA ARG A 117 13.82 -15.33 -19.89
C ARG A 117 12.88 -14.12 -20.03
N PRO A 118 11.65 -14.24 -20.58
CA PRO A 118 10.75 -13.09 -20.66
C PRO A 118 10.40 -12.51 -19.28
N LEU A 119 10.20 -13.37 -18.28
CA LEU A 119 9.93 -12.95 -16.92
C LEU A 119 11.18 -12.36 -16.26
N GLN A 120 12.37 -12.93 -16.50
CA GLN A 120 13.63 -12.31 -16.04
C GLN A 120 13.79 -10.87 -16.55
N ALA A 121 13.51 -10.64 -17.83
CA ALA A 121 13.60 -9.31 -18.44
C ALA A 121 12.59 -8.33 -17.82
N LEU A 122 11.36 -8.78 -17.57
CA LEU A 122 10.35 -7.98 -16.87
C LEU A 122 10.81 -7.59 -15.46
N LEU A 123 11.22 -8.55 -14.64
CA LEU A 123 11.66 -8.30 -13.26
C LEU A 123 12.92 -7.42 -13.22
N ALA A 124 13.87 -7.63 -14.14
CA ALA A 124 15.06 -6.79 -14.27
C ALA A 124 14.73 -5.35 -14.73
N ALA A 125 13.74 -5.17 -15.62
CA ALA A 125 13.28 -3.85 -16.02
C ALA A 125 12.66 -3.09 -14.83
N ILE A 126 11.88 -3.78 -13.99
CA ILE A 126 11.28 -3.19 -12.78
C ILE A 126 12.38 -2.75 -11.82
N ASP A 127 13.35 -3.63 -11.51
CA ASP A 127 14.47 -3.30 -10.62
C ASP A 127 15.34 -2.17 -11.18
N ARG A 128 15.53 -2.11 -12.50
CA ARG A 128 16.27 -1.01 -13.14
C ARG A 128 15.54 0.33 -13.02
N ARG A 129 14.21 0.33 -13.13
CA ARG A 129 13.39 1.55 -13.09
C ARG A 129 13.21 2.08 -11.66
N TYR A 130 12.94 1.19 -10.71
CA TYR A 130 12.49 1.53 -9.36
C TYR A 130 13.55 1.28 -8.27
N GLY A 131 14.69 0.71 -8.65
CA GLY A 131 15.77 0.35 -7.73
C GLY A 131 15.76 -1.13 -7.35
N ALA A 132 16.87 -1.57 -6.76
CA ALA A 132 17.07 -2.97 -6.42
C ALA A 132 15.94 -3.51 -5.52
N ALA A 133 15.49 -4.74 -5.83
CA ALA A 133 14.41 -5.45 -5.13
C ALA A 133 13.00 -4.84 -5.28
N ALA A 134 12.79 -3.87 -6.18
CA ALA A 134 11.47 -3.35 -6.48
C ALA A 134 10.54 -4.43 -7.06
N ALA A 135 11.05 -5.36 -7.87
CA ALA A 135 10.31 -6.50 -8.38
C ALA A 135 9.82 -7.41 -7.25
N VAL A 136 10.70 -7.73 -6.29
CA VAL A 136 10.35 -8.53 -5.10
C VAL A 136 9.27 -7.83 -4.27
N LEU A 137 9.42 -6.52 -4.02
CA LEU A 137 8.45 -5.72 -3.29
C LEU A 137 7.08 -5.73 -3.97
N SER A 138 7.07 -5.49 -5.29
CA SER A 138 5.84 -5.44 -6.10
C SER A 138 5.10 -6.78 -6.07
N ILE A 139 5.82 -7.89 -6.20
CA ILE A 139 5.22 -9.23 -6.14
C ILE A 139 4.61 -9.51 -4.77
N LYS A 140 5.33 -9.18 -3.68
CA LYS A 140 4.80 -9.36 -2.32
C LYS A 140 3.53 -8.55 -2.08
N GLU A 141 3.51 -7.31 -2.56
CA GLU A 141 2.37 -6.40 -2.44
C GLU A 141 1.17 -6.94 -3.22
N LEU A 142 1.35 -7.14 -4.52
CA LEU A 142 0.31 -7.63 -5.42
C LEU A 142 -0.25 -8.98 -4.98
N ARG A 143 0.58 -9.87 -4.42
CA ARG A 143 0.12 -11.15 -3.86
C ARG A 143 -0.84 -10.95 -2.69
N GLN A 144 -0.57 -10.03 -1.76
CA GLN A 144 -1.49 -9.78 -0.64
C GLN A 144 -2.72 -9.00 -1.07
N VAL A 145 -2.60 -8.05 -2.00
CA VAL A 145 -3.74 -7.38 -2.62
C VAL A 145 -4.65 -8.41 -3.30
N ARG A 146 -4.08 -9.33 -4.08
CA ARG A 146 -4.83 -10.44 -4.70
C ARG A 146 -5.55 -11.29 -3.65
N ARG A 147 -4.87 -11.70 -2.57
CA ARG A 147 -5.50 -12.44 -1.46
C ARG A 147 -6.66 -11.67 -0.85
N TYR A 148 -6.46 -10.39 -0.53
CA TYR A 148 -7.52 -9.55 0.03
C TYR A 148 -8.72 -9.41 -0.91
N LEU A 149 -8.50 -9.18 -2.21
CA LEU A 149 -9.59 -8.95 -3.16
C LEU A 149 -10.33 -10.24 -3.57
N ARG A 150 -9.62 -11.37 -3.68
CA ARG A 150 -10.16 -12.63 -4.21
C ARG A 150 -10.53 -13.68 -3.15
N GLN A 151 -10.08 -13.57 -1.91
CA GLN A 151 -10.43 -14.53 -0.84
C GLN A 151 -11.41 -13.88 0.15
N PRO A 152 -12.73 -14.18 0.06
CA PRO A 152 -13.74 -13.54 0.91
C PRO A 152 -13.44 -13.66 2.41
N SER A 153 -12.93 -14.80 2.87
CA SER A 153 -12.59 -15.01 4.29
C SER A 153 -11.45 -14.11 4.77
N VAL A 154 -10.43 -13.87 3.95
CA VAL A 154 -9.34 -12.93 4.27
C VAL A 154 -9.88 -11.51 4.27
N ARG A 155 -10.69 -11.14 3.26
CA ARG A 155 -11.30 -9.82 3.18
C ARG A 155 -12.16 -9.51 4.40
N GLU A 156 -13.06 -10.42 4.76
CA GLU A 156 -13.97 -10.25 5.90
C GLU A 156 -13.19 -10.12 7.22
N ALA A 157 -12.19 -10.99 7.45
CA ALA A 157 -11.38 -10.92 8.66
C ALA A 157 -10.58 -9.60 8.76
N VAL A 158 -10.04 -9.10 7.65
CA VAL A 158 -9.33 -7.82 7.59
C VAL A 158 -10.31 -6.66 7.80
N ASP A 159 -11.42 -6.64 7.07
CA ASP A 159 -12.42 -5.57 7.14
C ASP A 159 -13.01 -5.45 8.55
N ASP A 160 -13.35 -6.57 9.19
CA ASP A 160 -13.87 -6.58 10.56
C ASP A 160 -12.84 -6.04 11.56
N ARG A 161 -11.58 -6.47 11.44
CA ARG A 161 -10.51 -5.99 12.33
C ARG A 161 -10.26 -4.50 12.19
N VAL A 162 -10.24 -3.99 10.95
CA VAL A 162 -10.02 -2.57 10.71
C VAL A 162 -11.23 -1.77 11.17
N ARG A 163 -12.46 -2.24 10.90
CA ARG A 163 -13.69 -1.61 11.36
C ARG A 163 -13.75 -1.46 12.88
N GLU A 164 -13.39 -2.49 13.63
CA GLU A 164 -13.36 -2.47 15.10
C GLU A 164 -12.37 -1.44 15.68
N MET A 165 -11.34 -1.09 14.91
CA MET A 165 -10.30 -0.13 15.29
C MET A 165 -10.61 1.31 14.87
N ILE A 166 -11.72 1.55 14.15
CA ILE A 166 -12.19 2.90 13.81
C ILE A 166 -13.20 3.34 14.88
N PRO A 167 -12.79 4.20 15.85
CA PRO A 167 -13.72 4.71 16.84
C PRO A 167 -14.73 5.69 16.22
N ALA A 168 -15.84 5.94 16.90
CA ALA A 168 -16.90 6.82 16.42
C ALA A 168 -16.45 8.29 16.22
N ASP A 169 -15.37 8.71 16.87
CA ASP A 169 -14.77 10.04 16.74
C ASP A 169 -13.60 10.10 15.74
N CYS A 170 -13.36 9.02 14.99
CA CYS A 170 -12.38 9.00 13.91
C CYS A 170 -12.78 9.97 12.80
N ARG A 171 -11.93 10.97 12.53
CA ARG A 171 -12.16 11.96 11.47
C ARG A 171 -11.36 11.65 10.20
N VAL A 172 -10.20 11.01 10.34
CA VAL A 172 -9.30 10.73 9.22
C VAL A 172 -8.85 9.28 9.21
N VAL A 173 -8.93 8.65 8.05
CA VAL A 173 -8.31 7.35 7.78
C VAL A 173 -7.13 7.54 6.84
N ILE A 174 -5.98 6.98 7.18
CA ILE A 174 -4.78 6.98 6.32
C ILE A 174 -4.45 5.56 5.90
N GLY A 175 -4.63 5.23 4.63
CA GLY A 175 -4.24 3.93 4.07
C GLY A 175 -2.91 4.00 3.32
N HIS A 176 -1.93 3.19 3.72
CA HIS A 176 -0.66 3.05 3.00
C HIS A 176 -0.59 1.72 2.26
N SER A 177 -0.16 1.72 0.99
CA SER A 177 0.03 0.50 0.21
C SER A 177 -1.24 -0.37 0.19
N LEU A 178 -1.20 -1.68 0.50
CA LEU A 178 -2.38 -2.52 0.67
C LEU A 178 -3.45 -1.89 1.59
N GLY A 179 -3.03 -1.19 2.64
CA GLY A 179 -3.93 -0.52 3.57
C GLY A 179 -4.79 0.56 2.92
N SER A 180 -4.38 1.13 1.78
CA SER A 180 -5.21 2.03 0.97
C SER A 180 -6.38 1.31 0.28
N VAL A 181 -6.16 0.07 -0.18
CA VAL A 181 -7.20 -0.78 -0.78
C VAL A 181 -8.21 -1.21 0.29
N VAL A 182 -7.70 -1.60 1.46
CA VAL A 182 -8.52 -1.97 2.63
C VAL A 182 -9.35 -0.78 3.11
N ALA A 183 -8.74 0.40 3.28
CA ALA A 183 -9.44 1.61 3.71
C ALA A 183 -10.53 2.02 2.71
N TYR A 184 -10.25 1.93 1.41
CA TYR A 184 -11.24 2.20 0.37
C TYR A 184 -12.45 1.26 0.48
N GLU A 185 -12.24 -0.06 0.50
CA GLU A 185 -13.33 -1.04 0.57
C GLU A 185 -14.14 -0.89 1.87
N LEU A 186 -13.46 -0.66 2.99
CA LEU A 186 -14.11 -0.44 4.27
C LEU A 186 -15.05 0.77 4.24
N LEU A 187 -14.56 1.93 3.78
CA LEU A 187 -15.36 3.16 3.72
C LEU A 187 -16.51 3.05 2.71
N ARG A 188 -16.25 2.41 1.57
CA ARG A 188 -17.26 2.11 0.54
C ARG A 188 -18.42 1.27 1.10
N ARG A 189 -18.09 0.24 1.89
CA ARG A 189 -19.07 -0.69 2.47
C ARG A 189 -19.75 -0.16 3.74
N ASN A 190 -19.21 0.90 4.36
CA ASN A 190 -19.68 1.42 5.63
C ASN A 190 -19.85 2.96 5.59
N PRO A 191 -20.84 3.48 4.83
CA PRO A 191 -21.06 4.94 4.67
C PRO A 191 -21.37 5.69 5.97
N GLY A 192 -21.67 4.98 7.06
CA GLY A 192 -22.00 5.56 8.37
C GLY A 192 -20.82 5.78 9.33
N LEU A 193 -19.57 5.52 8.92
CA LEU A 193 -18.41 5.60 9.82
C LEU A 193 -18.03 7.04 10.24
N GLY A 194 -18.64 8.08 9.66
CA GLY A 194 -18.40 9.47 10.07
C GLY A 194 -17.02 10.04 9.70
N VAL A 195 -16.22 9.30 8.93
CA VAL A 195 -14.89 9.71 8.47
C VAL A 195 -15.00 10.91 7.52
N GLU A 196 -14.31 12.00 7.84
CA GLU A 196 -14.31 13.24 7.06
C GLU A 196 -13.30 13.23 5.91
N MET A 197 -12.22 12.44 6.05
CA MET A 197 -11.15 12.38 5.05
C MET A 197 -10.52 10.99 4.94
N LEU A 198 -10.34 10.53 3.71
CA LEU A 198 -9.41 9.44 3.38
C LEU A 198 -8.10 10.04 2.83
N ILE A 199 -6.96 9.60 3.35
CA ILE A 199 -5.65 9.81 2.74
C ILE A 199 -5.13 8.46 2.25
N THR A 200 -4.84 8.34 0.96
CA THR A 200 -4.15 7.18 0.40
C THR A 200 -2.70 7.55 0.09
N ALA A 201 -1.75 6.71 0.51
CA ALA A 201 -0.32 6.93 0.32
C ALA A 201 0.35 5.69 -0.29
N GLY A 202 1.14 5.87 -1.36
CA GLY A 202 1.80 4.75 -2.03
C GLY A 202 0.79 3.68 -2.51
N SER A 203 -0.35 4.12 -3.05
CA SER A 203 -1.52 3.25 -3.27
C SER A 203 -1.46 2.49 -4.59
N PRO A 204 -1.73 1.16 -4.60
CA PRO A 204 -1.87 0.38 -5.83
C PRO A 204 -3.24 0.50 -6.49
N LEU A 205 -4.17 1.33 -5.97
CA LEU A 205 -5.54 1.45 -6.48
C LEU A 205 -5.64 1.77 -7.98
N ALA A 206 -4.62 2.39 -8.57
CA ALA A 206 -4.60 2.69 -10.01
C ALA A 206 -4.34 1.46 -10.90
N LEU A 207 -3.70 0.42 -10.37
CA LEU A 207 -3.33 -0.78 -11.15
C LEU A 207 -4.58 -1.52 -11.62
N ARG A 208 -4.57 -2.00 -12.86
CA ARG A 208 -5.72 -2.70 -13.46
C ARG A 208 -6.11 -3.92 -12.64
N MET A 209 -5.14 -4.72 -12.20
CA MET A 209 -5.40 -5.89 -11.35
C MET A 209 -6.23 -5.54 -10.10
N VAL A 210 -6.02 -4.36 -9.52
CA VAL A 210 -6.79 -3.89 -8.37
C VAL A 210 -8.18 -3.46 -8.81
N ARG A 211 -8.26 -2.60 -9.83
CA ARG A 211 -9.53 -2.03 -10.31
C ARG A 211 -10.49 -3.07 -10.87
N ASP A 212 -10.00 -4.11 -11.53
CA ASP A 212 -10.82 -5.18 -12.10
C ASP A 212 -11.44 -6.09 -11.01
N ASN A 213 -10.85 -6.09 -9.80
CA ASN A 213 -11.33 -6.89 -8.67
C ASN A 213 -11.99 -6.02 -7.57
N LEU A 214 -12.22 -4.73 -7.85
CA LEU A 214 -12.75 -3.74 -6.93
C LEU A 214 -13.94 -3.02 -7.57
N ARG A 215 -14.88 -2.52 -6.77
CA ARG A 215 -15.93 -1.65 -7.29
C ARG A 215 -15.43 -0.21 -7.28
N VAL A 216 -15.12 0.34 -8.46
CA VAL A 216 -14.72 1.73 -8.63
C VAL A 216 -15.97 2.61 -8.56
N GLU A 217 -16.20 3.24 -7.40
CA GLU A 217 -17.31 4.14 -7.15
C GLU A 217 -16.89 5.29 -6.23
N PRO A 218 -17.62 6.41 -6.21
CA PRO A 218 -17.37 7.47 -5.26
C PRO A 218 -17.50 6.96 -3.81
N LEU A 219 -16.56 7.35 -2.95
CA LEU A 219 -16.62 7.08 -1.52
C LEU A 219 -17.53 8.10 -0.81
N PRO A 220 -18.26 7.67 0.24
CA PRO A 220 -19.09 8.52 1.08
C PRO A 220 -18.25 9.34 2.09
N VAL A 221 -17.11 9.88 1.66
CA VAL A 221 -16.24 10.74 2.48
C VAL A 221 -16.18 12.15 1.88
N PRO A 222 -16.29 13.22 2.70
CA PRO A 222 -16.21 14.60 2.22
C PRO A 222 -14.92 14.95 1.47
N ALA A 223 -13.79 14.31 1.80
CA ALA A 223 -12.50 14.54 1.15
C ALA A 223 -11.72 13.24 0.94
N TRP A 224 -11.06 13.12 -0.22
CA TRP A 224 -10.09 12.06 -0.48
C TRP A 224 -8.83 12.65 -1.10
N VAL A 225 -7.72 12.54 -0.38
CA VAL A 225 -6.38 12.94 -0.80
C VAL A 225 -5.56 11.72 -1.19
N ASN A 226 -5.03 11.71 -2.40
CA ASN A 226 -4.02 10.74 -2.81
C ASN A 226 -2.63 11.37 -2.78
N ILE A 227 -1.65 10.65 -2.23
CA ILE A 227 -0.26 11.06 -2.19
C ILE A 227 0.58 9.94 -2.80
N ARG A 228 1.24 10.23 -3.92
CA ARG A 228 2.09 9.26 -4.63
C ARG A 228 3.50 9.77 -4.85
N ASP A 229 4.45 8.85 -4.91
CA ASP A 229 5.77 9.07 -5.47
C ASP A 229 5.86 8.33 -6.83
N PRO A 230 6.19 8.99 -7.95
CA PRO A 230 6.37 8.35 -9.25
C PRO A 230 7.46 7.26 -9.27
N HIS A 231 8.38 7.25 -8.30
CA HIS A 231 9.41 6.23 -8.12
C HIS A 231 8.99 5.13 -7.14
N ASP A 232 7.75 5.15 -6.65
CA ASP A 232 7.18 4.06 -5.87
C ASP A 232 6.63 2.99 -6.82
N PRO A 233 7.20 1.77 -6.84
CA PRO A 233 6.76 0.72 -7.75
C PRO A 233 5.32 0.26 -7.48
N VAL A 234 4.77 0.52 -6.29
CA VAL A 234 3.40 0.17 -5.92
C VAL A 234 2.40 1.23 -6.38
N ALA A 235 2.81 2.51 -6.43
CA ALA A 235 1.96 3.64 -6.84
C ALA A 235 2.15 4.07 -8.29
N CYS A 236 2.60 3.15 -9.15
CA CYS A 236 3.00 3.42 -10.52
C CYS A 236 1.86 3.46 -11.55
N GLY A 237 0.64 3.00 -11.18
CA GLY A 237 -0.50 2.88 -12.10
C GLY A 237 -1.11 4.22 -12.58
N GLY A 238 -0.53 5.35 -12.20
CA GLY A 238 -0.98 6.68 -12.61
C GLY A 238 -1.74 7.42 -11.52
N GLU A 239 -2.54 8.40 -11.93
CA GLU A 239 -3.30 9.24 -11.00
C GLU A 239 -4.60 8.54 -10.62
N LEU A 240 -4.97 8.56 -9.34
CA LEU A 240 -6.24 7.97 -8.89
C LEU A 240 -7.43 8.78 -9.41
N ARG A 241 -7.28 10.10 -9.57
CA ARG A 241 -8.36 10.96 -10.11
C ARG A 241 -8.85 10.56 -11.50
N ALA A 242 -8.05 9.82 -12.28
CA ALA A 242 -8.46 9.28 -13.58
C ALA A 242 -9.60 8.25 -13.46
N TRP A 243 -9.74 7.63 -12.29
CA TRP A 243 -10.72 6.58 -12.00
C TRP A 243 -11.73 7.00 -10.92
N TRP A 244 -11.32 7.88 -10.02
CA TRP A 244 -12.18 8.47 -8.97
C TRP A 244 -12.25 9.99 -9.11
N PRO A 245 -13.19 10.52 -9.92
CA PRO A 245 -13.30 11.96 -10.19
C PRO A 245 -13.57 12.84 -8.95
N GLN A 246 -13.97 12.24 -7.82
CA GLN A 246 -14.09 12.96 -6.55
C GLN A 246 -12.76 13.46 -5.99
N ILE A 247 -11.64 12.88 -6.43
CA ILE A 247 -10.30 13.35 -6.09
C ILE A 247 -10.03 14.57 -6.95
N GLY A 248 -10.09 15.75 -6.32
CA GLY A 248 -9.79 17.01 -6.97
C GLY A 248 -8.32 17.10 -7.39
N GLU A 249 -8.01 18.03 -8.30
CA GLU A 249 -6.62 18.28 -8.73
C GLU A 249 -5.69 18.63 -7.58
N THR A 250 -6.18 19.40 -6.60
CA THR A 250 -5.42 19.76 -5.40
C THR A 250 -5.28 18.62 -4.39
N ASP A 251 -6.02 17.54 -4.59
CA ASP A 251 -6.03 16.35 -3.74
C ASP A 251 -5.26 15.18 -4.36
N GLU A 252 -4.75 15.32 -5.59
CA GLU A 252 -3.83 14.40 -6.25
C GLU A 252 -2.40 14.93 -6.11
N ILE A 253 -1.69 14.47 -5.08
CA ILE A 253 -0.41 15.04 -4.63
C ILE A 253 0.75 14.15 -5.07
N VAL A 254 1.75 14.77 -5.68
CA VAL A 254 3.03 14.13 -6.01
C VAL A 254 4.11 14.53 -5.00
N VAL A 255 4.88 13.56 -4.51
CA VAL A 255 6.02 13.75 -3.60
C VAL A 255 7.24 12.97 -4.10
N ASP A 256 8.41 13.27 -3.53
CA ASP A 256 9.65 12.53 -3.76
C ASP A 256 10.18 11.97 -2.43
N ASN A 257 10.07 10.65 -2.27
CA ASN A 257 10.50 9.85 -1.12
C ASN A 257 11.92 9.30 -1.23
N GLY A 258 12.65 9.67 -2.29
CA GLY A 258 14.02 9.27 -2.55
C GLY A 258 14.18 7.75 -2.59
N ALA A 259 15.32 7.25 -2.09
CA ALA A 259 15.65 5.82 -2.12
C ALA A 259 14.67 4.89 -1.35
N LYS A 260 13.75 5.45 -0.57
CA LYS A 260 12.70 4.70 0.13
C LYS A 260 11.32 5.14 -0.36
N ALA A 261 11.12 5.10 -1.67
CA ALA A 261 9.94 5.63 -2.35
C ALA A 261 8.61 5.13 -1.75
N HIS A 262 8.58 3.85 -1.35
CA HIS A 262 7.41 3.18 -0.79
C HIS A 262 7.30 3.22 0.75
N SER A 263 8.18 3.92 1.47
CA SER A 263 8.13 3.97 2.95
C SER A 263 6.96 4.80 3.44
N ALA A 264 6.11 4.20 4.29
CA ALA A 264 5.01 4.90 4.95
C ALA A 264 5.50 6.13 5.71
N GLU A 265 6.58 6.00 6.49
CA GLU A 265 7.18 7.09 7.24
C GLU A 265 7.60 8.24 6.32
N ARG A 266 8.20 7.94 5.16
CA ARG A 266 8.59 8.96 4.18
C ARG A 266 7.38 9.71 3.62
N TYR A 267 6.27 9.02 3.35
CA TYR A 267 5.00 9.66 2.96
C TYR A 267 4.42 10.51 4.10
N LEU A 268 4.37 9.98 5.33
CA LEU A 268 3.78 10.67 6.48
C LEU A 268 4.57 11.93 6.88
N SER A 269 5.91 11.91 6.76
CA SER A 269 6.79 13.05 7.04
C SER A 269 6.76 14.16 5.98
N ARG A 270 5.93 14.05 4.95
CA ARG A 270 5.79 15.11 3.95
C ARG A 270 4.98 16.27 4.50
N ARG A 271 5.43 17.48 4.16
CA ARG A 271 4.68 18.72 4.41
C ARG A 271 3.28 18.63 3.81
N GLN A 272 3.14 18.00 2.65
CA GLN A 272 1.88 17.81 1.94
C GLN A 272 0.89 16.96 2.75
N THR A 273 1.36 15.86 3.35
CA THR A 273 0.54 15.03 4.23
C THR A 273 0.08 15.81 5.45
N GLY A 274 0.98 16.55 6.10
CA GLY A 274 0.61 17.42 7.22
C GLY A 274 -0.39 18.51 6.81
N ALA A 275 -0.20 19.14 5.65
CA ALA A 275 -1.09 20.18 5.15
C ALA A 275 -2.50 19.64 4.85
N ALA A 276 -2.60 18.41 4.33
CA ALA A 276 -3.87 17.74 4.13
C ALA A 276 -4.62 17.55 5.46
N LEU A 277 -3.93 17.06 6.49
CA LEU A 277 -4.49 16.83 7.82
C LEU A 277 -4.95 18.11 8.52
N LEU A 278 -4.21 19.21 8.37
CA LEU A 278 -4.58 20.49 8.96
C LEU A 278 -5.92 21.05 8.42
N ARG A 279 -6.38 20.61 7.24
CA ARG A 279 -7.71 20.99 6.70
C ARG A 279 -8.87 20.44 7.52
N VAL A 280 -8.67 19.32 8.21
CA VAL A 280 -9.67 18.70 9.09
C VAL A 280 -9.55 19.27 10.49
N ALA A 281 -8.32 19.47 10.99
CA ALA A 281 -8.09 20.03 12.33
C ALA A 281 -8.55 21.51 12.48
N GLY A 282 -8.64 22.26 11.39
CA GLY A 282 -9.13 23.64 11.38
C GLY A 282 -10.66 23.80 11.29
N LYS A 283 -11.40 22.68 11.25
CA LYS A 283 -12.87 22.62 11.30
C LYS A 283 -13.32 22.08 12.65
#